data_AF-A0A353D559-F1
#
_entry.id   AF-A0A353D559-F1
#
_cell.length_a   1.000
_cell.length_b   1.000
_cell.length_c   1.000
_cell.angle_alpha   90.00
_cell.angle_beta   90.00
_cell.angle_gamma   90.00
#
_symmetry.space_group_name_H-M   'P 1'
#
loop_
_entity.id
_entity.type
_entity.pdbx_description
1 polymer ?
#
loop_
_entity_poly.entity_id
_entity_poly.type
_entity_poly.pdbx_seq_one_letter_code
_entity_poly.pdbx_strand_id
1 'polypeptide(L)'
;DIIDIDPSTIPGLGKGDHDFWYSSPWVSTDALLDINLHISPAERGLVERIGEHGGRIWHFPPDYEQRVIQALTKLNKEYERLRH
;
A
#
# COMPACT_ATOMS: atom_id res chain seq x y z
N ASP A 1 -10.52 4.36 -6.64
CA ASP A 1 -9.61 3.21 -6.84
C ASP A 1 -10.10 1.99 -6.06
N ILE A 2 -9.74 0.77 -6.46
CA ILE A 2 -10.00 -0.46 -5.69
C ILE A 2 -8.65 -1.04 -5.28
N ILE A 3 -8.46 -1.33 -4.00
CA ILE A 3 -7.31 -2.08 -3.50
C ILE A 3 -7.73 -3.53 -3.31
N ASP A 4 -6.98 -4.43 -3.93
CA ASP A 4 -7.19 -5.87 -3.82
C ASP A 4 -6.37 -6.45 -2.68
N ILE A 5 -7.06 -7.17 -1.80
CA ILE A 5 -6.48 -7.87 -0.66
C ILE A 5 -6.51 -9.36 -0.97
N ASP A 6 -5.41 -9.86 -1.54
CA ASP A 6 -5.25 -11.27 -1.90
C ASP A 6 -4.32 -11.99 -0.89
N PRO A 7 -4.87 -12.88 -0.04
CA PRO A 7 -4.09 -13.66 0.93
C PRO A 7 -2.99 -14.54 0.32
N SER A 8 -3.06 -14.87 -0.98
CA SER A 8 -2.01 -15.63 -1.66
C SER A 8 -0.75 -14.80 -1.95
N THR A 9 -0.88 -13.47 -1.91
CA THR A 9 0.20 -12.52 -2.23
C THR A 9 0.68 -11.75 -1.01
N ILE A 10 -0.14 -11.62 0.04
CA ILE A 10 0.17 -10.88 1.26
C ILE A 10 0.65 -11.86 2.35
N PRO A 11 1.92 -11.77 2.78
CA PRO A 11 2.47 -12.70 3.77
C PRO A 11 1.69 -12.69 5.11
N GLY A 12 1.42 -13.88 5.63
CA GLY A 12 0.80 -14.06 6.95
C GLY A 12 -0.70 -13.78 7.02
N LEU A 13 -1.36 -13.51 5.89
CA LEU A 13 -2.79 -13.20 5.86
C LEU A 13 -3.66 -14.47 5.79
N GLY A 14 -4.58 -14.62 6.76
CA GLY A 14 -5.60 -15.67 6.77
C GLY A 14 -6.72 -15.41 5.76
N LYS A 15 -7.32 -16.48 5.21
CA LYS A 15 -8.46 -16.35 4.29
C LYS A 15 -9.76 -16.19 5.06
N GLY A 16 -10.47 -15.09 4.82
CA GLY A 16 -11.83 -14.86 5.37
C GLY A 16 -11.87 -14.07 6.68
N ASP A 17 -10.73 -13.65 7.20
CA ASP A 17 -10.66 -12.88 8.44
C ASP A 17 -10.80 -11.39 8.17
N HIS A 18 -11.84 -10.74 8.70
CA HIS A 18 -12.00 -9.29 8.62
C HIS A 18 -10.97 -8.50 9.45
N ASP A 19 -10.12 -9.20 10.20
CA ASP A 19 -9.01 -8.60 10.93
C ASP A 19 -7.83 -8.19 10.05
N PHE A 20 -7.85 -8.56 8.75
CA PHE A 20 -6.74 -8.37 7.82
C PHE A 20 -6.16 -6.95 7.85
N TRP A 21 -6.99 -5.95 8.08
CA TRP A 21 -6.59 -4.55 8.04
C TRP A 21 -5.67 -4.15 9.21
N TYR A 22 -5.72 -4.85 10.35
CA TYR A 22 -4.82 -4.64 11.48
C TYR A 22 -3.87 -5.83 11.75
N SER A 23 -4.20 -7.02 11.26
CA SER A 23 -3.36 -8.22 11.45
C SER A 23 -2.21 -8.30 10.44
N SER A 24 -2.37 -7.76 9.22
CA SER A 24 -1.29 -7.67 8.24
C SER A 24 -0.51 -6.37 8.41
N PRO A 25 0.83 -6.41 8.64
CA PRO A 25 1.68 -5.23 8.63
C PRO A 25 1.61 -4.43 7.32
N TRP A 26 1.43 -5.11 6.18
CA TRP A 26 1.38 -4.47 4.86
C TRP A 26 0.10 -3.65 4.69
N VAL A 27 -1.06 -4.28 4.84
CA VAL A 27 -2.37 -3.61 4.78
C VAL A 27 -2.50 -2.49 5.83
N SER A 28 -2.04 -2.73 7.07
CA SER A 28 -2.06 -1.70 8.12
C SER A 28 -1.21 -0.49 7.74
N THR A 29 -0.02 -0.70 7.19
CA THR A 29 0.87 0.38 6.75
C THR A 29 0.23 1.17 5.62
N ASP A 30 -0.32 0.52 4.58
CA ASP A 30 -0.99 1.21 3.49
C ASP A 30 -2.14 2.10 3.98
N ALA A 31 -3.01 1.54 4.83
CA ALA A 31 -4.13 2.27 5.41
C ALA A 31 -3.68 3.48 6.23
N LEU A 32 -2.64 3.33 7.05
CA LEU A 32 -2.09 4.45 7.82
C LEU A 32 -1.49 5.54 6.93
N LEU A 33 -0.83 5.19 5.83
CA LEU A 33 -0.29 6.17 4.89
C LEU A 33 -1.41 6.91 4.14
N ASP A 34 -2.48 6.23 3.76
CA ASP A 34 -3.65 6.87 3.14
C ASP A 34 -4.33 7.87 4.09
N ILE A 35 -4.56 7.44 5.34
CA ILE A 35 -5.23 8.25 6.36
C ILE A 35 -4.40 9.47 6.76
N ASN A 36 -3.08 9.30 6.97
CA ASN A 36 -2.23 10.37 7.50
C ASN A 36 -1.70 11.30 6.42
N LEU A 37 -1.44 10.80 5.20
CA LEU A 37 -0.73 11.55 4.16
C LEU A 37 -1.57 11.82 2.91
N HIS A 38 -2.71 11.14 2.73
CA HIS A 38 -3.59 11.30 1.56
C HIS A 38 -2.87 11.17 0.19
N ILE A 39 -1.81 10.36 0.15
CA ILE A 39 -1.02 10.08 -1.06
C ILE A 39 -1.62 8.92 -1.85
N SER A 40 -1.43 8.88 -3.16
CA SER A 40 -2.05 7.85 -4.03
C SER A 40 -1.52 6.42 -3.77
N PRO A 41 -2.24 5.35 -4.16
CA PRO A 41 -1.74 3.97 -4.02
C PRO A 41 -0.37 3.73 -4.67
N ALA A 42 -0.11 4.35 -5.82
CA ALA A 42 1.20 4.28 -6.48
C ALA A 42 2.32 4.87 -5.62
N GLU A 43 2.05 6.01 -4.97
CA GLU A 43 3.01 6.66 -4.06
C GLU A 43 3.23 5.85 -2.78
N ARG A 44 2.29 4.99 -2.39
CA ARG A 44 2.42 4.05 -1.27
C ARG A 44 3.11 2.73 -1.66
N GLY A 45 3.46 2.55 -2.94
CA GLY A 45 4.20 1.39 -3.44
C GLY A 45 3.34 0.28 -4.04
N LEU A 46 2.03 0.51 -4.25
CA LEU A 46 1.15 -0.48 -4.90
C LEU A 46 1.32 -0.43 -6.42
N VAL A 47 0.99 -1.56 -7.06
CA VAL A 47 1.05 -1.69 -8.53
C VAL A 47 -0.36 -1.75 -9.10
N GLU A 48 -0.60 -0.96 -10.13
CA GLU A 48 -1.85 -0.98 -10.89
C GLU A 48 -1.94 -2.23 -11.77
N ARG A 49 -3.13 -2.82 -11.82
CA ARG A 49 -3.56 -3.77 -12.85
C ARG A 49 -4.96 -3.39 -13.33
N ILE A 50 -5.24 -3.69 -14.60
CA ILE A 50 -6.58 -3.50 -15.16
C ILE A 50 -7.39 -4.77 -14.92
N GLY A 51 -8.52 -4.63 -14.22
CA GLY A 51 -9.47 -5.71 -14.00
C GLY A 51 -10.25 -6.08 -15.26
N GLU A 52 -10.92 -7.23 -15.25
CA GLU A 52 -11.64 -7.78 -16.41
C GLU A 52 -12.71 -6.84 -17.01
N HIS A 53 -13.23 -5.90 -16.22
CA HIS A 53 -14.21 -4.90 -16.65
C HIS A 53 -13.61 -3.50 -16.89
N GLY A 54 -12.28 -3.40 -17.06
CA GLY A 54 -11.59 -2.13 -17.30
C GLY A 54 -11.38 -1.26 -16.05
N GLY A 55 -11.78 -1.75 -14.87
CA GLY A 55 -11.56 -1.07 -13.60
C GLY A 55 -10.09 -1.09 -13.18
N ARG A 56 -9.61 0.02 -12.61
CA ARG A 56 -8.29 0.12 -12.00
C ARG A 56 -8.26 -0.58 -10.65
N ILE A 57 -7.41 -1.60 -10.54
CA ILE A 57 -7.20 -2.38 -9.32
C ILE A 57 -5.74 -2.23 -8.90
N TRP A 58 -5.51 -2.01 -7.61
CA TRP A 58 -4.19 -1.90 -7.01
C TRP A 58 -3.90 -3.13 -6.18
N HIS A 59 -2.67 -3.63 -6.23
CA HIS A 59 -2.26 -4.80 -5.46
C HIS A 59 -0.89 -4.60 -4.83
N PHE A 60 -0.64 -5.39 -3.78
CA PHE A 60 0.64 -5.47 -3.10
C PHE A 60 1.60 -6.33 -3.92
N PRO A 61 2.67 -5.77 -4.50
CA PRO A 61 3.65 -6.59 -5.21
C PRO A 61 4.55 -7.34 -4.22
N PRO A 62 5.27 -8.39 -4.67
CA PRO A 62 6.18 -9.16 -3.80
C PRO A 62 7.29 -8.34 -3.12
N ASP A 63 7.62 -7.17 -3.68
CA ASP A 63 8.63 -6.22 -3.19
C ASP A 63 8.00 -5.01 -2.46
N TYR A 64 6.77 -5.13 -1.96
CA TYR A 64 6.03 -4.03 -1.33
C TYR A 64 6.79 -3.39 -0.16
N GLU A 65 7.42 -4.18 0.71
CA GLU A 65 8.19 -3.65 1.85
C GLU A 65 9.30 -2.70 1.40
N GLN A 66 10.04 -3.07 0.36
CA GLN A 66 11.10 -2.23 -0.17
C GLN A 66 10.52 -0.95 -0.79
N ARG A 67 9.40 -1.05 -1.51
CA ARG A 67 8.73 0.10 -2.13
C ARG A 67 8.21 1.10 -1.11
N VAL A 68 7.54 0.64 -0.06
CA VAL A 68 6.97 1.52 0.95
C VAL A 68 8.06 2.23 1.78
N ILE A 69 9.18 1.55 2.04
CA ILE A 69 10.36 2.17 2.67
C ILE A 69 10.95 3.28 1.79
N GLN A 70 11.04 3.04 0.47
CA GLN A 70 11.52 4.04 -0.48
C GLN A 70 10.58 5.25 -0.56
N ALA A 71 9.27 5.02 -0.58
CA ALA A 71 8.25 6.06 -0.55
C ALA A 71 8.39 6.95 0.69
N LEU A 72 8.45 6.34 1.88
CA LEU A 72 8.65 7.06 3.15
C LEU A 72 9.96 7.84 3.16
N THR A 73 11.05 7.25 2.67
CA THR A 73 12.35 7.92 2.58
C THR A 73 12.30 9.16 1.67
N LYS A 74 11.58 9.07 0.54
CA LYS A 74 11.38 10.19 -0.38
C LYS A 74 10.57 11.30 0.28
N LEU A 75 9.44 10.95 0.91
CA LEU A 75 8.55 11.90 1.60
C LEU A 75 9.28 12.62 2.73
N ASN A 76 10.07 11.90 3.53
CA ASN A 76 10.85 12.51 4.61
C ASN A 76 11.88 13.51 4.08
N LYS A 77 12.59 13.18 2.98
CA LYS A 77 13.53 14.11 2.34
C LYS A 77 12.84 15.37 1.83
N GLU A 78 11.65 15.23 1.28
CA GLU A 78 10.85 16.36 0.80
C GLU A 78 10.37 17.25 1.95
N TYR A 79 9.89 16.65 3.04
CA TYR A 79 9.52 17.36 4.26
C TYR A 79 10.69 18.17 4.84
N GLU A 80 11.87 17.56 4.96
CA GLU A 80 13.06 18.26 5.47
C GLU A 80 13.47 19.43 4.56
N ARG A 81 13.34 19.27 3.23
CA ARG A 81 13.63 20.36 2.29
C ARG A 81 12.68 21.54 2.44
N LEU A 82 11.39 21.29 2.69
CA LEU A 82 10.39 22.35 2.86
C LEU A 82 10.52 23.10 4.19
N ARG A 83 11.20 22.49 5.17
CA ARG A 83 11.41 23.08 6.51
C ARG A 83 12.61 24.05 6.57
N HIS A 84 13.48 24.06 5.56
CA HIS A 84 14.65 24.93 5.45
C HIS A 84 14.42 26.03 4.41
#